data_AF-U2AU74-F1
#
_entry.id   AF-U2AU74-F1
#
_cell.length_a   1.000
_cell.length_b   1.000
_cell.length_c   1.000
_cell.angle_alpha   90.00
_cell.angle_beta   90.00
_cell.angle_gamma   90.00
#
_symmetry.space_group_name_H-M   'P 1'
#
loop_
_entity.id
_entity.type
_entity.pdbx_description
1 polymer ?
#
loop_
_entity_poly.entity_id
_entity_poly.type
_entity_poly.pdbx_seq_one_letter_code
_entity_poly.pdbx_strand_id
1 'polypeptide(L)'
;MANLINLGDELLRICPTNAKKIEVSINNGKTWSTRCTSISYGDFYDLTIFGTELLATTSKGVYASINQGKSWTSRCVNSNYGSFQSIQVNGNELLATTSKGLYVSKNKGASWTKRS
;
A
#
# COMPACT_ATOMS: atom_id res chain seq x y z
N MET A 1 2.64 14.28 -1.21
CA MET A 1 3.32 13.94 0.07
C MET A 1 3.64 12.46 0.01
N ALA A 2 4.89 12.06 0.26
CA ALA A 2 5.23 10.64 0.33
C ALA A 2 4.65 10.07 1.62
N ASN A 3 3.81 9.03 1.53
CA ASN A 3 3.25 8.40 2.71
C ASN A 3 4.35 7.66 3.47
N LEU A 4 4.60 8.14 4.68
CA LEU A 4 5.56 7.63 5.64
C LEU A 4 4.81 6.74 6.64
N ILE A 5 5.22 5.50 6.76
CA ILE A 5 4.63 4.54 7.69
C ILE A 5 5.56 4.37 8.87
N ASN A 6 5.04 4.60 10.08
CA ASN A 6 5.77 4.32 11.31
C ASN A 6 5.46 2.90 11.79
N LEU A 7 6.51 2.09 11.95
CA LEU A 7 6.45 0.70 12.42
C LEU A 7 7.03 0.55 13.84
N GLY A 8 7.09 1.64 14.61
CA GLY A 8 7.70 1.69 15.94
C GLY A 8 9.10 2.29 15.84
N ASP A 9 10.11 1.43 15.78
CA ASP A 9 11.53 1.84 15.67
C ASP A 9 11.98 2.06 14.22
N GLU A 10 11.15 1.65 13.26
CA GLU A 10 11.44 1.76 11.83
C GLU A 10 10.44 2.68 11.13
N LEU A 11 10.94 3.45 10.17
CA LEU A 11 10.11 4.20 9.23
C LEU A 11 10.16 3.54 7.87
N LEU A 12 9.01 3.35 7.23
CA LEU A 12 8.89 2.78 5.90
C LEU A 12 8.36 3.85 4.92
N ARG A 13 8.86 3.86 3.69
CA ARG A 13 8.35 4.73 2.63
C ARG A 13 8.45 4.06 1.26
N ILE A 14 7.68 4.57 0.31
CA ILE A 14 7.95 4.37 -1.11
C ILE A 14 9.16 5.23 -1.50
N CYS A 15 10.13 4.66 -2.21
CA CYS A 15 11.33 5.37 -2.64
C CYS A 15 10.94 6.56 -3.56
N PRO A 16 11.34 7.80 -3.22
CA PRO A 16 10.92 8.99 -3.97
C PRO A 16 11.39 9.03 -5.43
N THR A 17 12.49 8.35 -5.76
CA THR A 17 13.07 8.31 -7.11
C THR A 17 12.74 7.04 -7.87
N ASN A 18 12.18 6.02 -7.20
CA ASN A 18 11.83 4.75 -7.82
C ASN A 18 10.63 4.12 -7.12
N ALA A 19 9.44 4.33 -7.67
CA ALA A 19 8.19 3.79 -7.14
C ALA A 19 8.14 2.26 -7.03
N LYS A 20 9.10 1.52 -7.59
CA LYS A 20 9.22 0.05 -7.43
C LYS A 20 9.95 -0.35 -6.14
N LYS A 21 10.46 0.59 -5.36
CA LYS A 21 11.23 0.30 -4.16
C LYS A 21 10.48 0.77 -2.93
N ILE A 22 10.46 -0.10 -1.93
CA ILE A 22 10.14 0.26 -0.57
C ILE A 22 11.46 0.41 0.18
N GLU A 23 11.60 1.53 0.88
CA GLU A 23 12.75 1.84 1.70
C GLU A 23 12.37 1.86 3.17
N VAL A 24 13.34 1.54 4.03
CA VAL A 24 13.23 1.60 5.47
C VAL A 24 14.32 2.50 6.05
N SER A 25 14.01 3.17 7.15
CA SER A 25 14.95 3.91 7.97
C SER A 25 14.87 3.43 9.42
N ILE A 26 16.03 3.25 10.05
CA ILE A 26 16.17 2.85 11.47
C ILE A 26 16.71 4.00 12.33
N ASN A 27 16.82 5.20 11.76
CA ASN A 27 17.47 6.34 12.39
C ASN A 27 16.65 7.62 12.21
N ASN A 28 15.32 7.49 12.38
CA ASN A 28 14.36 8.59 12.28
C ASN A 28 14.42 9.34 10.93
N GLY A 29 14.60 8.60 9.84
CA GLY A 29 14.53 9.14 8.48
C GLY A 29 15.83 9.78 7.98
N LYS A 30 16.93 9.72 8.73
CA LYS A 30 18.23 10.29 8.32
C LYS A 30 18.86 9.53 7.14
N THR A 31 18.82 8.20 7.17
CA THR A 31 19.24 7.35 6.05
C THR A 31 18.20 6.28 5.74
N TRP A 32 18.20 5.82 4.49
CA TRP A 32 17.21 4.91 3.94
C TRP A 32 17.91 3.74 3.25
N SER A 33 17.47 2.52 3.53
CA SER A 33 17.94 1.31 2.87
C SER A 33 16.79 0.61 2.16
N THR A 34 17.06 -0.12 1.07
CA THR A 34 16.02 -0.85 0.34
C THR A 34 15.52 -2.01 1.19
N ARG A 35 14.22 -2.03 1.48
CA ARG A 35 13.52 -3.11 2.19
C ARG A 35 12.92 -4.12 1.22
N CYS A 36 12.41 -3.65 0.08
CA CYS A 36 11.82 -4.49 -0.95
C CYS A 36 11.94 -3.81 -2.33
N THR A 37 12.05 -4.60 -3.40
CA THR A 37 12.01 -4.12 -4.79
C THR A 37 10.99 -4.94 -5.58
N SER A 38 10.12 -4.28 -6.36
CA SER A 38 8.92 -4.86 -6.97
C SER A 38 9.01 -5.06 -8.48
N ILE A 39 9.73 -6.08 -8.94
CA ILE A 39 9.54 -6.54 -10.33
C ILE A 39 8.17 -7.23 -10.49
N SER A 40 7.76 -8.01 -9.49
CA SER A 40 6.51 -8.78 -9.52
C SER A 40 5.26 -7.94 -9.18
N TYR A 41 5.35 -6.97 -8.26
CA TYR A 41 4.17 -6.26 -7.72
C TYR A 41 3.77 -4.98 -8.47
N GLY A 42 4.63 -4.46 -9.36
CA GLY A 42 4.40 -3.19 -10.05
C GLY A 42 4.88 -1.97 -9.24
N ASP A 43 4.50 -0.78 -9.70
CA ASP A 43 4.87 0.49 -9.04
C ASP A 43 3.96 0.69 -7.83
N PHE A 44 4.53 0.98 -6.66
CA PHE A 44 3.77 1.34 -5.47
C PHE A 44 3.28 2.79 -5.58
N TYR A 45 2.00 3.00 -5.31
CA TYR A 45 1.38 4.33 -5.31
C TYR A 45 1.08 4.82 -3.91
N ASP A 46 0.63 3.92 -3.03
CA ASP A 46 0.27 4.28 -1.67
C ASP A 46 0.50 3.12 -0.69
N LEU A 47 0.65 3.44 0.59
CA LEU A 47 0.84 2.51 1.70
C LEU A 47 -0.10 2.89 2.85
N THR A 48 -0.65 1.89 3.53
CA THR A 48 -1.39 2.08 4.79
C THR A 48 -1.23 0.89 5.73
N ILE A 49 -1.40 1.11 7.02
CA ILE A 49 -1.45 0.02 8.03
C ILE A 49 -2.92 -0.30 8.27
N PHE A 50 -3.30 -1.57 8.13
CA PHE A 50 -4.62 -2.06 8.48
C PHE A 50 -4.50 -3.25 9.44
N GLY A 51 -4.77 -3.01 10.72
CA GLY A 51 -4.51 -3.98 11.78
C GLY A 51 -3.01 -4.27 11.90
N THR A 52 -2.61 -5.52 11.70
CA THR A 52 -1.20 -5.95 11.73
C THR A 52 -0.57 -6.06 10.33
N GLU A 53 -1.34 -5.78 9.27
CA GLU A 53 -0.89 -5.89 7.89
C GLU A 53 -0.54 -4.50 7.32
N LEU A 54 0.46 -4.46 6.44
CA LEU A 54 0.64 -3.35 5.53
C LEU A 54 -0.14 -3.62 4.25
N LEU A 55 -0.86 -2.63 3.78
CA LEU A 55 -1.50 -2.64 2.48
C LEU A 55 -0.82 -1.64 1.57
N ALA A 56 -0.72 -2.00 0.30
CA ALA A 56 -0.21 -1.13 -0.73
C ALA A 56 -1.12 -1.14 -1.94
N THR A 57 -1.37 0.04 -2.51
CA THR A 57 -1.90 0.13 -3.88
C THR A 57 -0.73 0.18 -4.83
N THR A 58 -0.84 -0.59 -5.91
CA THR A 58 0.19 -0.68 -6.94
C THR A 58 -0.44 -0.58 -8.33
N SER A 59 0.41 -0.43 -9.34
CA SER A 59 0.00 -0.48 -10.75
C SER A 59 -0.64 -1.81 -11.16
N LYS A 60 -0.53 -2.88 -10.35
CA LYS A 60 -1.13 -4.20 -10.59
C LYS A 60 -2.32 -4.52 -9.67
N GLY A 61 -2.66 -3.64 -8.74
CA GLY A 61 -3.77 -3.82 -7.80
C GLY A 61 -3.37 -3.56 -6.36
N VAL A 62 -4.12 -4.13 -5.42
CA VAL A 62 -3.85 -4.05 -3.98
C VAL A 62 -3.04 -5.26 -3.55
N TYR A 63 -1.96 -5.00 -2.82
CA TYR A 63 -1.09 -6.00 -2.21
C TYR A 63 -1.06 -5.84 -0.70
N ALA A 64 -0.82 -6.94 0.01
CA ALA A 64 -0.72 -6.98 1.45
C ALA A 64 0.61 -7.61 1.90
N SER A 65 1.16 -7.12 3.01
CA SER A 65 2.36 -7.66 3.65
C SER A 65 2.09 -7.91 5.12
N ILE A 66 2.38 -9.13 5.56
CA ILE A 66 2.31 -9.57 6.97
C ILE A 66 3.66 -9.47 7.68
N ASN A 67 4.72 -9.05 6.98
CA ASN A 67 6.10 -9.05 7.46
C ASN A 67 6.75 -7.68 7.26
N GLN A 68 5.98 -6.61 7.54
CA GLN A 68 6.48 -5.24 7.56
C GLN A 68 7.14 -4.81 6.22
N GLY A 69 6.52 -5.20 5.10
CA GLY A 69 6.89 -4.75 3.77
C GLY A 69 8.09 -5.48 3.17
N LYS A 70 8.58 -6.56 3.80
CA LYS A 70 9.66 -7.41 3.26
C LYS A 70 9.18 -8.20 2.03
N SER A 71 7.96 -8.73 2.07
CA SER A 71 7.31 -9.38 0.93
C SER A 71 5.83 -9.04 0.86
N TRP A 72 5.24 -9.17 -0.33
CA TRP A 72 3.88 -8.76 -0.61
C TRP A 72 3.12 -9.87 -1.33
N THR A 73 1.85 -10.04 -1.00
CA THR A 73 0.93 -11.00 -1.63
C THR A 73 -0.25 -10.24 -2.21
N SER A 74 -0.71 -10.62 -3.40
CA SER A 74 -1.87 -9.97 -4.04
C SER A 74 -3.11 -10.13 -3.17
N ARG A 75 -3.73 -9.01 -2.80
CA ARG A 75 -4.99 -8.96 -2.06
C ARG A 75 -6.17 -8.75 -3.01
N CYS A 76 -6.00 -7.89 -4.03
CA CYS A 76 -7.01 -7.67 -5.07
C CYS A 76 -6.34 -7.20 -6.37
N VAL A 77 -6.49 -7.95 -7.45
CA VAL A 77 -5.92 -7.60 -8.78
C VAL A 77 -7.02 -7.46 -9.85
N ASN A 78 -8.27 -7.27 -9.42
CA ASN A 78 -9.42 -7.19 -10.31
C ASN A 78 -9.51 -5.81 -10.97
N SER A 79 -9.38 -5.79 -12.30
CA SER A 79 -9.40 -4.57 -13.13
C SER A 79 -10.79 -3.90 -13.23
N ASN A 80 -11.86 -4.58 -12.80
CA ASN A 80 -13.21 -4.01 -12.83
C ASN A 80 -13.31 -2.74 -11.97
N TYR A 81 -12.52 -2.63 -10.90
CA TYR A 81 -12.48 -1.46 -10.01
C TYR A 81 -11.67 -0.29 -10.58
N GLY A 82 -10.94 -0.48 -11.69
CA GLY A 82 -10.00 0.50 -12.23
C GLY A 82 -8.61 0.43 -11.58
N SER A 83 -7.76 1.41 -11.86
CA SER A 83 -6.45 1.52 -11.24
C SER A 83 -6.59 2.08 -9.83
N PHE A 84 -6.09 1.37 -8.82
CA PHE A 84 -6.06 1.84 -7.44
C PHE A 84 -4.98 2.90 -7.29
N GLN A 85 -5.35 4.11 -6.85
CA GLN A 85 -4.43 5.25 -6.78
C GLN A 85 -4.00 5.54 -5.34
N SER A 86 -4.93 5.43 -4.39
CA SER A 86 -4.66 5.60 -2.96
C SER A 86 -5.54 4.69 -2.11
N ILE A 87 -5.13 4.45 -0.87
CA ILE A 87 -5.87 3.63 0.09
C ILE A 87 -5.76 4.20 1.49
N GLN A 88 -6.88 4.26 2.20
CA GLN A 88 -6.96 4.76 3.56
C GLN A 88 -7.84 3.85 4.43
N VAL A 89 -7.53 3.81 5.72
CA VAL A 89 -8.34 3.11 6.71
C VAL A 89 -9.39 4.04 7.27
N ASN A 90 -10.64 3.58 7.32
CA ASN A 90 -11.75 4.27 7.97
C ASN A 90 -12.41 3.31 8.98
N GLY A 91 -11.89 3.30 10.21
CA GLY A 91 -12.29 2.32 11.23
C GLY A 91 -11.98 0.89 10.77
N ASN A 92 -13.01 0.07 10.60
CA ASN A 92 -12.88 -1.31 10.12
C ASN A 92 -12.99 -1.45 8.59
N GLU A 93 -13.18 -0.34 7.88
CA GLU A 93 -13.29 -0.30 6.43
C GLU A 93 -12.01 0.22 5.78
N LEU A 94 -11.83 -0.14 4.51
CA LEU A 94 -10.82 0.47 3.65
C LEU A 94 -11.54 1.31 2.60
N LEU A 95 -11.02 2.51 2.37
CA LEU A 95 -11.42 3.39 1.28
C LEU A 95 -10.31 3.42 0.25
N ALA A 96 -10.65 3.23 -1.02
CA ALA A 96 -9.70 3.36 -2.10
C ALA A 96 -10.22 4.32 -3.15
N THR A 97 -9.39 5.31 -3.49
CA THR A 97 -9.61 6.12 -4.68
C THR A 97 -9.07 5.35 -5.86
N THR A 98 -9.94 5.11 -6.85
CA THR A 98 -9.54 4.46 -8.10
C THR A 98 -9.83 5.36 -9.29
N SER A 99 -9.30 4.99 -10.45
CA SER A 99 -9.62 5.67 -11.70
C SER A 99 -11.10 5.60 -12.12
N LYS A 100 -11.92 4.79 -11.44
CA LYS A 100 -13.38 4.67 -11.68
C LYS A 100 -14.25 5.26 -10.57
N GLY A 101 -13.62 5.95 -9.62
CA GLY A 101 -14.29 6.61 -8.48
C GLY A 101 -13.85 6.06 -7.13
N LEU A 102 -14.59 6.42 -6.09
CA LEU A 102 -14.34 5.97 -4.73
C LEU A 102 -14.92 4.56 -4.52
N TYR A 103 -14.15 3.68 -3.91
CA TYR A 103 -14.56 2.33 -3.54
C TYR A 103 -14.36 2.10 -2.05
N VAL A 104 -15.21 1.27 -1.45
CA VAL A 104 -15.10 0.84 -0.06
C VAL A 104 -15.01 -0.68 0.03
N SER A 105 -14.15 -1.17 0.92
CA SER A 105 -14.04 -2.58 1.26
C SER A 105 -14.34 -2.78 2.74
N LYS A 106 -15.27 -3.71 3.02
CA LYS A 106 -15.63 -4.15 4.38
C LYS A 106 -14.98 -5.49 4.75
N ASN A 107 -14.16 -6.06 3.87
CA ASN A 107 -13.57 -7.39 4.01
C ASN A 107 -12.05 -7.36 3.81
N LYS A 108 -11.38 -6.38 4.44
CA LYS A 108 -9.91 -6.28 4.47
C LYS A 108 -9.26 -6.19 3.07
N GLY A 109 -9.96 -5.57 2.12
CA GLY A 109 -9.47 -5.27 0.78
C GLY A 109 -9.64 -6.40 -0.23
N ALA A 110 -10.31 -7.51 0.13
CA ALA A 110 -10.53 -8.64 -0.78
C ALA A 110 -11.54 -8.32 -1.90
N SER A 111 -12.59 -7.55 -1.60
CA SER A 111 -13.50 -7.00 -2.60
C SER A 111 -13.93 -5.58 -2.26
N TRP A 112 -14.44 -4.87 -3.27
CA TRP A 112 -14.68 -3.44 -3.22
C TRP A 112 -16.06 -3.13 -3.81
N THR A 113 -16.81 -2.26 -3.14
CA THR A 113 -18.10 -1.75 -3.63
C THR A 113 -17.94 -0.28 -3.94
N LYS A 114 -18.42 0.16 -5.11
CA LYS A 114 -18.37 1.58 -5.47
C LYS A 114 -19.18 2.38 -4.45
N ARG A 115 -18.57 3.42 -3.89
CA ARG A 115 -19.24 4.38 -3.02
C ARG A 115 -19.89 5.43 -3.91
N SER A 116 -21.22 5.45 -3.94
CA SER A 116 -22.04 6.42 -4.68
C SER A 116 -21.93 7.80 -4.06
#